data_AF-A0A151A8B1-F1
#
_entry.id   AF-A0A151A8B1-F1
#
_cell.length_a   1.000
_cell.length_b   1.000
_cell.length_c   1.000
_cell.angle_alpha   90.00
_cell.angle_beta   90.00
_cell.angle_gamma   90.00
#
_symmetry.space_group_name_H-M   'P 1'
#
loop_
_entity.id
_entity.type
_entity.pdbx_description
1 polymer ?
#
loop_
_entity_poly.entity_id
_entity_poly.type
_entity_poly.pdbx_seq_one_letter_code
_entity_poly.pdbx_strand_id
1 'polypeptide(L)'
;MHGDARDTIYKTDYADDAGTEKLTNYLQHDQQAIRDRTGRPMSKKEIEQFNEKAAGKRNRHIIISPRDHGERSDEDLDRATRRYMRDMTEERPTADYVYSVHDDKENGRDVHIAMTANDKTDLAMYPDDIERERKRAHETYLEYGRDRTRENEQELQQEQQNERTRGHGRGR
;
A
#
# COMPACT_ATOMS: atom_id res chain seq x y z
N MET A 1 10.32 27.50 3.86
CA MET A 1 9.92 26.21 3.29
C MET A 1 10.12 25.16 4.36
N HIS A 2 9.07 24.84 5.12
CA HIS A 2 9.10 23.81 6.15
C HIS A 2 8.48 22.55 5.53
N GLY A 3 9.28 21.50 5.32
CA GLY A 3 8.77 20.19 4.99
C GLY A 3 8.12 19.61 6.22
N ASP A 4 6.79 19.55 6.24
CA ASP A 4 6.03 19.01 7.37
C ASP A 4 6.04 17.47 7.30
N ALA A 5 6.52 16.82 8.36
CA ALA A 5 6.66 15.37 8.45
C ALA A 5 5.31 14.63 8.64
N ARG A 6 4.22 15.14 8.04
CA ARG A 6 2.82 14.83 8.42
C ARG A 6 1.91 14.40 7.27
N ASP A 7 2.43 14.17 6.07
CA ASP A 7 1.59 14.04 4.85
C ASP A 7 1.22 12.59 4.44
N THR A 8 1.67 11.58 5.19
CA THR A 8 1.16 10.21 5.07
C THR A 8 0.82 9.71 6.45
N ILE A 9 -0.45 9.39 6.69
CA ILE A 9 -0.88 8.85 7.98
C ILE A 9 -0.41 7.39 8.02
N TYR A 10 0.64 7.17 8.79
CA TYR A 10 1.08 5.84 9.20
C TYR A 10 0.57 5.58 10.61
N LYS A 11 -0.45 4.74 10.72
CA LYS A 11 -0.94 4.23 12.02
C LYS A 11 -0.54 2.78 12.12
N THR A 12 -0.09 2.37 13.29
CA THR A 12 0.14 0.97 13.57
C THR A 12 -0.33 0.63 14.96
N ASP A 13 -0.99 -0.52 15.06
CA ASP A 13 -1.38 -1.11 16.34
C ASP A 13 -0.72 -2.48 16.46
N TYR A 14 -0.21 -2.75 17.67
CA TYR A 14 0.51 -3.97 18.00
C TYR A 14 -0.34 -4.77 18.97
N ALA A 15 -0.90 -5.88 18.49
CA ALA A 15 -1.66 -6.79 19.32
C ALA A 15 -0.84 -8.07 19.53
N ASP A 16 -0.39 -8.31 20.76
CA ASP A 16 0.24 -9.58 21.12
C ASP A 16 -0.76 -10.76 21.01
N ASP A 17 -2.09 -10.50 21.10
CA ASP A 17 -3.12 -11.54 21.33
C ASP A 17 -4.36 -11.51 20.40
N ALA A 18 -4.58 -10.46 19.61
CA ALA A 18 -5.78 -10.38 18.76
C ALA A 18 -5.54 -11.13 17.45
N GLY A 19 -5.85 -12.43 17.42
CA GLY A 19 -5.55 -13.34 16.30
C GLY A 19 -5.78 -12.76 14.89
N THR A 20 -4.90 -13.14 13.96
CA THR A 20 -4.83 -12.64 12.56
C THR A 20 -6.16 -12.72 11.82
N GLU A 21 -7.02 -13.67 12.17
CA GLU A 21 -8.38 -13.80 11.64
C GLU A 21 -9.24 -12.53 11.86
N LYS A 22 -9.11 -11.87 13.02
CA LYS A 22 -9.80 -10.60 13.28
C LYS A 22 -9.32 -9.51 12.33
N LEU A 23 -8.02 -9.47 12.04
CA LEU A 23 -7.43 -8.50 11.12
C LEU A 23 -7.80 -8.78 9.67
N THR A 24 -7.83 -10.04 9.23
CA THR A 24 -8.29 -10.38 7.87
C THR A 24 -9.79 -10.13 7.70
N ASN A 25 -10.60 -10.43 8.71
CA ASN A 25 -12.04 -10.13 8.65
C ASN A 25 -12.28 -8.61 8.57
N TYR A 26 -11.47 -7.82 9.28
CA TYR A 26 -11.49 -6.37 9.18
C TYR A 26 -11.03 -5.88 7.79
N LEU A 27 -9.98 -6.48 7.22
CA LEU A 27 -9.52 -6.19 5.86
C LEU A 27 -10.56 -6.50 4.78
N GLN A 28 -11.42 -7.50 5.01
CA GLN A 28 -12.53 -7.86 4.11
C GLN A 28 -13.79 -7.02 4.30
N HIS A 29 -13.79 -6.07 5.24
CA HIS A 29 -14.94 -5.19 5.44
C HIS A 29 -15.29 -4.48 4.12
N ASP A 30 -16.58 -4.29 3.87
CA ASP A 30 -17.10 -3.66 2.64
C ASP A 30 -16.72 -4.33 1.31
N GLN A 31 -16.57 -5.67 1.30
CA GLN A 31 -16.29 -6.48 0.11
C GLN A 31 -14.93 -6.20 -0.54
N GLN A 32 -14.01 -5.60 0.20
CA GLN A 32 -12.68 -5.30 -0.31
C GLN A 32 -11.85 -6.56 -0.50
N ALA A 33 -11.12 -6.62 -1.63
CA ALA A 33 -10.26 -7.76 -1.93
C ALA A 33 -9.01 -7.71 -1.04
N ILE A 34 -8.76 -8.80 -0.30
CA ILE A 34 -7.45 -9.04 0.30
C ILE A 34 -6.50 -9.46 -0.80
N ARG A 35 -5.30 -8.88 -0.80
CA ARG A 35 -4.22 -9.16 -1.75
C ARG A 35 -3.03 -9.76 -1.02
N ASP A 36 -2.37 -10.69 -1.70
CA ASP A 36 -1.09 -11.25 -1.25
C ASP A 36 0.07 -10.27 -1.53
N ARG A 37 1.29 -10.63 -1.11
CA ARG A 37 2.49 -9.82 -1.35
C ARG A 37 2.81 -9.53 -2.82
N THR A 38 2.25 -10.28 -3.75
CA THR A 38 2.41 -10.08 -5.20
C THR A 38 1.37 -9.12 -5.77
N GLY A 39 0.34 -8.78 -5.00
CA GLY A 39 -0.79 -7.93 -5.38
C GLY A 39 -1.96 -8.71 -5.95
N ARG A 40 -1.91 -10.04 -5.90
CA ARG A 40 -3.00 -10.88 -6.41
C ARG A 40 -4.12 -10.95 -5.37
N PRO A 41 -5.39 -10.72 -5.77
CA PRO A 41 -6.54 -10.99 -4.92
C PRO A 41 -6.53 -12.44 -4.43
N MET A 42 -6.74 -12.64 -3.14
CA MET A 42 -6.79 -13.95 -2.51
C MET A 42 -8.22 -14.47 -2.46
N SER A 43 -8.40 -15.74 -2.78
CA SER A 43 -9.63 -16.47 -2.53
C SER A 43 -9.85 -16.67 -1.02
N LYS A 44 -11.10 -16.98 -0.64
CA LYS A 44 -11.44 -17.29 0.75
C LYS A 44 -10.55 -18.40 1.34
N LYS A 45 -10.27 -19.45 0.55
CA LYS A 45 -9.40 -20.57 0.95
C LYS A 45 -7.95 -20.12 1.19
N GLU A 46 -7.42 -19.22 0.37
CA GLU A 46 -6.07 -18.69 0.56
C GLU A 46 -5.99 -17.81 1.81
N ILE A 47 -7.04 -17.05 2.12
CA ILE A 47 -7.15 -16.25 3.34
C ILE A 47 -7.22 -17.16 4.58
N GLU A 48 -8.02 -18.22 4.53
CA GLU A 48 -8.07 -19.25 5.58
C GLU A 48 -6.69 -19.88 5.82
N GLN A 49 -5.98 -20.25 4.75
CA GLN A 49 -4.62 -20.79 4.85
C GLN A 49 -3.61 -19.79 5.43
N PHE A 50 -3.74 -18.50 5.10
CA PHE A 50 -2.92 -17.46 5.71
C PHE A 50 -3.19 -17.35 7.22
N ASN A 51 -4.46 -17.36 7.61
CA ASN A 51 -4.87 -17.32 9.02
C ASN A 51 -4.39 -18.55 9.80
N GLU A 52 -4.52 -19.75 9.23
CA GLU A 52 -4.00 -20.98 9.83
C GLU A 52 -2.48 -20.92 10.01
N LYS A 53 -1.74 -20.46 8.99
CA LYS A 53 -0.29 -20.26 9.09
C LYS A 53 0.10 -19.18 10.10
N ALA A 54 -0.79 -18.22 10.35
CA ALA A 54 -0.59 -17.17 11.32
C ALA A 54 -1.11 -17.52 12.72
N ALA A 55 -1.71 -18.70 12.90
CA ALA A 55 -2.16 -19.17 14.20
C ALA A 55 -0.97 -19.29 15.17
N GLY A 56 -1.09 -18.69 16.35
CA GLY A 56 -0.01 -18.62 17.34
C GLY A 56 1.14 -17.68 16.98
N LYS A 57 1.10 -17.03 15.82
CA LYS A 57 2.00 -15.92 15.49
C LYS A 57 1.46 -14.61 16.06
N ARG A 58 2.37 -13.66 16.24
CA ARG A 58 2.02 -12.29 16.56
C ARG A 58 1.61 -11.54 15.30
N ASN A 59 0.87 -10.46 15.46
CA ASN A 59 0.48 -9.61 14.35
C ASN A 59 0.59 -8.12 14.63
N ARG A 60 0.63 -7.36 13.55
CA ARG A 60 0.65 -5.91 13.54
C ARG A 60 -0.26 -5.42 12.44
N HIS A 61 -1.14 -4.49 12.79
CA HIS A 61 -1.94 -3.76 11.83
C HIS A 61 -1.18 -2.49 11.44
N ILE A 62 -1.05 -2.25 10.14
CA ILE A 62 -0.50 -1.01 9.60
C ILE A 62 -1.57 -0.40 8.69
N ILE A 63 -1.79 0.91 8.83
CA ILE A 63 -2.66 1.70 7.96
C ILE A 63 -1.81 2.79 7.33
N ILE A 64 -1.89 2.89 6.00
CA ILE A 64 -1.24 3.93 5.20
C ILE A 64 -2.32 4.73 4.48
N SER A 65 -2.49 5.99 4.86
CA SER A 65 -3.41 6.92 4.18
C SER A 65 -2.60 8.07 3.57
N PRO A 66 -2.32 8.06 2.25
CA PRO A 66 -1.67 9.16 1.56
C PRO A 66 -2.56 10.41 1.57
N ARG A 67 -1.96 11.61 1.59
CA ARG A 67 -2.72 12.87 1.57
C ARG A 67 -3.49 13.11 0.27
N ASP A 68 -2.96 12.62 -0.85
CA ASP A 68 -3.57 12.68 -2.18
C ASP A 68 -4.44 11.45 -2.48
N HIS A 69 -4.99 10.81 -1.44
CA HIS A 69 -5.82 9.61 -1.56
C HIS A 69 -6.99 9.75 -2.54
N GLY A 70 -7.59 10.93 -2.64
CA GLY A 70 -8.70 11.20 -3.56
C GLY A 70 -8.28 11.23 -5.04
N GLU A 71 -6.99 11.43 -5.30
CA GLU A 71 -6.40 11.51 -6.63
C GLU A 71 -5.68 10.20 -7.03
N ARG A 72 -5.53 9.24 -6.11
CA ARG A 72 -4.85 7.97 -6.38
C ARG A 72 -5.83 6.89 -6.82
N SER A 73 -5.41 6.11 -7.80
CA SER A 73 -6.08 4.88 -8.18
C SER A 73 -5.74 3.74 -7.20
N ASP A 74 -6.58 2.72 -7.15
CA ASP A 74 -6.29 1.49 -6.40
C ASP A 74 -4.99 0.83 -6.85
N GLU A 75 -4.65 0.95 -8.14
CA GLU A 75 -3.43 0.40 -8.72
C GLU A 75 -2.18 1.15 -8.25
N ASP A 76 -2.26 2.48 -8.11
CA ASP A 76 -1.17 3.29 -7.55
C ASP A 76 -0.91 2.91 -6.08
N LEU A 77 -1.99 2.74 -5.31
CA LEU A 77 -1.92 2.35 -3.91
C LEU A 77 -1.38 0.91 -3.77
N ASP A 78 -1.83 -0.02 -4.61
CA ASP A 78 -1.32 -1.39 -4.68
C ASP A 78 0.19 -1.43 -4.91
N ARG A 79 0.64 -0.73 -5.96
CA ARG A 79 2.05 -0.72 -6.38
C ARG A 79 2.95 -0.09 -5.31
N ALA A 80 2.54 1.05 -4.76
CA ALA A 80 3.26 1.72 -3.69
C ALA A 80 3.35 0.87 -2.41
N THR A 81 2.24 0.20 -2.05
CA THR A 81 2.19 -0.71 -0.90
C THR A 81 3.19 -1.84 -1.07
N ARG A 82 3.22 -2.49 -2.24
CA ARG A 82 4.14 -3.62 -2.48
C ARG A 82 5.60 -3.19 -2.44
N ARG A 83 5.93 -2.02 -2.99
CA ARG A 83 7.29 -1.47 -2.88
C ARG A 83 7.67 -1.21 -1.43
N TYR A 84 6.83 -0.46 -0.71
CA TYR A 84 7.05 -0.14 0.69
C TYR A 84 7.21 -1.41 1.55
N MET A 85 6.29 -2.37 1.42
CA MET A 85 6.32 -3.60 2.21
C MET A 85 7.45 -4.54 1.83
N ARG A 86 7.86 -4.59 0.56
CA ARG A 86 9.07 -5.34 0.15
C ARG A 86 10.30 -4.80 0.88
N ASP A 87 10.50 -3.49 0.84
CA ASP A 87 11.67 -2.85 1.46
C ASP A 87 11.60 -2.96 3.00
N MET A 88 10.40 -2.87 3.58
CA MET A 88 10.16 -3.08 5.01
C MET A 88 10.46 -4.53 5.44
N THR A 89 10.08 -5.53 4.65
CA THR A 89 10.23 -6.94 5.02
C THR A 89 11.61 -7.51 4.72
N GLU A 90 12.47 -6.80 3.99
CA GLU A 90 13.83 -7.25 3.63
C GLU A 90 14.70 -7.56 4.86
N GLU A 91 14.58 -6.74 5.91
CA GLU A 91 15.31 -6.91 7.17
C GLU A 91 14.53 -7.73 8.22
N ARG A 92 13.37 -8.28 7.86
CA ARG A 92 12.41 -8.95 8.76
C ARG A 92 12.06 -10.35 8.24
N PRO A 93 12.98 -11.33 8.36
CA PRO A 93 12.95 -12.56 7.57
C PRO A 93 11.80 -13.52 7.92
N THR A 94 11.18 -13.38 9.09
CA THR A 94 10.03 -14.21 9.48
C THR A 94 8.69 -13.51 9.25
N ALA A 95 8.72 -12.26 8.78
CA ALA A 95 7.53 -11.49 8.52
C ALA A 95 6.85 -11.91 7.22
N ASP A 96 5.53 -11.98 7.27
CA ASP A 96 4.64 -12.15 6.12
C ASP A 96 3.48 -11.16 6.23
N TYR A 97 2.84 -10.82 5.11
CA TYR A 97 1.76 -9.84 5.13
C TYR A 97 0.72 -10.06 4.03
N VAL A 98 -0.48 -9.58 4.32
CA VAL A 98 -1.57 -9.37 3.36
C VAL A 98 -2.09 -7.96 3.52
N TYR A 99 -2.71 -7.42 2.49
CA TYR A 99 -3.24 -6.05 2.54
C TYR A 99 -4.52 -5.89 1.73
N SER A 100 -5.22 -4.79 1.98
CA SER A 100 -6.36 -4.37 1.20
C SER A 100 -6.33 -2.86 1.02
N VAL A 101 -6.82 -2.40 -0.13
CA VAL A 101 -7.06 -0.99 -0.41
C VAL A 101 -8.52 -0.74 -0.09
N HIS A 102 -8.80 0.14 0.84
CA HIS A 102 -10.15 0.53 1.24
C HIS A 102 -10.49 1.88 0.62
N ASP A 103 -11.74 2.07 0.22
CA ASP A 103 -12.27 3.35 -0.25
C ASP A 103 -13.32 3.82 0.76
N ASP A 104 -12.86 4.58 1.76
CA ASP A 104 -13.73 5.21 2.74
C ASP A 104 -14.26 6.52 2.16
N LYS A 105 -15.59 6.64 2.02
CA LYS A 105 -16.23 7.84 1.47
C LYS A 105 -15.97 9.10 2.30
N GLU A 106 -15.63 8.97 3.58
CA GLU A 106 -15.36 10.10 4.47
C GLU A 106 -13.86 10.43 4.57
N ASN A 107 -12.98 9.42 4.57
CA ASN A 107 -11.54 9.58 4.80
C ASN A 107 -10.67 9.34 3.56
N GLY A 108 -11.31 9.00 2.45
CA GLY A 108 -10.66 8.66 1.19
C GLY A 108 -10.04 7.26 1.16
N ARG A 109 -9.21 7.02 0.15
CA ARG A 109 -8.55 5.72 -0.03
C ARG A 109 -7.36 5.53 0.89
N ASP A 110 -7.35 4.42 1.63
CA ASP A 110 -6.24 4.00 2.45
C ASP A 110 -5.92 2.52 2.27
N VAL A 111 -4.75 2.13 2.78
CA VAL A 111 -4.27 0.76 2.69
C VAL A 111 -4.16 0.20 4.09
N HIS A 112 -4.84 -0.91 4.30
CA HIS A 112 -4.77 -1.68 5.53
C HIS A 112 -3.90 -2.91 5.29
N ILE A 113 -2.97 -3.18 6.21
CA ILE A 113 -1.99 -4.27 6.10
C ILE A 113 -2.03 -5.09 7.39
N ALA A 114 -2.26 -6.39 7.26
CA ALA A 114 -2.06 -7.35 8.33
C ALA A 114 -0.69 -8.00 8.15
N MET A 115 0.24 -7.66 9.02
CA MET A 115 1.58 -8.24 9.07
C MET A 115 1.65 -9.25 10.21
N THR A 116 2.30 -10.39 9.96
CA THR A 116 2.47 -11.48 10.93
C THR A 116 3.94 -11.89 10.96
N ALA A 117 4.43 -12.40 12.09
CA ALA A 117 5.80 -12.91 12.17
C ALA A 117 5.94 -14.01 13.22
N ASN A 118 6.95 -14.87 13.04
CA ASN A 118 7.33 -15.84 14.06
C ASN A 118 8.13 -15.19 15.19
N ASP A 119 9.03 -14.27 14.84
CA ASP A 119 9.82 -13.53 15.82
C ASP A 119 9.12 -12.22 16.24
N LYS A 120 9.15 -11.90 17.55
CA LYS A 120 8.66 -10.61 18.04
C LYS A 120 9.43 -9.45 17.42
N THR A 121 10.73 -9.62 17.24
CA THR A 121 11.61 -8.53 16.80
C THR A 121 11.24 -8.03 15.41
N ASP A 122 10.74 -8.93 14.54
CA ASP A 122 10.28 -8.59 13.19
C ASP A 122 9.01 -7.72 13.19
N LEU A 123 8.24 -7.72 14.29
CA LEU A 123 7.07 -6.86 14.47
C LEU A 123 7.31 -5.72 15.48
N ALA A 124 8.46 -5.70 16.15
CA ALA A 124 8.75 -4.66 17.12
C ALA A 124 8.97 -3.32 16.40
N MET A 125 8.33 -2.28 16.90
CA MET A 125 8.52 -0.91 16.43
C MET A 125 8.54 0.02 17.62
N TYR A 126 9.68 0.65 17.85
CA TYR A 126 9.84 1.73 18.80
C TYR A 126 9.45 3.06 18.15
N PRO A 127 9.29 4.15 18.92
CA PRO A 127 8.91 5.46 18.38
C PRO A 127 9.76 5.91 17.18
N ASP A 128 11.07 5.72 17.24
CA ASP A 128 12.00 6.06 16.15
C ASP A 128 11.81 5.18 14.91
N ASP A 129 11.43 3.91 15.09
CA ASP A 129 11.07 3.02 13.98
C ASP A 129 9.80 3.51 13.29
N ILE A 130 8.79 3.91 14.07
CA ILE A 130 7.53 4.43 13.55
C ILE A 130 7.75 5.72 12.75
N GLU A 131 8.61 6.62 13.24
CA GLU A 131 8.96 7.84 12.53
C GLU A 131 9.70 7.54 11.22
N ARG A 132 10.68 6.62 11.26
CA ARG A 132 11.42 6.18 10.07
C ARG A 132 10.48 5.55 9.03
N GLU A 133 9.61 4.64 9.45
CA GLU A 133 8.67 3.99 8.53
C GLU A 133 7.64 4.97 7.98
N ARG A 134 7.16 5.94 8.77
CA ARG A 134 6.30 7.03 8.28
C ARG A 134 6.97 7.82 7.16
N LYS A 135 8.26 8.17 7.33
CA LYS A 135 9.03 8.87 6.30
C LYS A 135 9.22 8.02 5.05
N ARG A 136 9.58 6.74 5.20
CA ARG A 136 9.75 5.80 4.07
C ARG A 136 8.45 5.58 3.29
N ALA A 137 7.33 5.41 4.00
CA ALA A 137 6.01 5.30 3.38
C ALA A 137 5.69 6.59 2.59
N HIS A 138 5.90 7.75 3.20
CA HIS A 138 5.67 9.04 2.54
C HIS A 138 6.50 9.19 1.25
N GLU A 139 7.81 8.94 1.32
CA GLU A 139 8.71 9.02 0.16
C GLU A 139 8.31 8.05 -0.95
N THR A 140 7.99 6.79 -0.60
CA THR A 140 7.56 5.77 -1.56
C THR A 140 6.31 6.19 -2.32
N TYR A 141 5.30 6.69 -1.60
CA TYR A 141 4.03 7.09 -2.24
C TYR A 141 4.20 8.40 -3.04
N LEU A 142 5.03 9.34 -2.58
CA LEU A 142 5.37 10.55 -3.34
C LEU A 142 6.10 10.24 -4.65
N GLU A 143 7.10 9.35 -4.63
CA GLU A 143 7.84 8.96 -5.83
C GLU A 143 6.91 8.42 -6.91
N TYR A 144 5.99 7.53 -6.54
CA TYR A 144 4.99 7.02 -7.49
C TYR A 144 4.05 8.11 -8.02
N GLY A 145 3.69 9.10 -7.19
CA GLY A 145 2.92 10.26 -7.66
C GLY A 145 3.68 11.05 -8.73
N ARG A 146 5.00 11.20 -8.60
CA ARG A 146 5.86 11.91 -9.57
C ARG A 146 6.06 11.12 -10.86
N ASP A 147 6.24 9.81 -10.78
CA ASP A 147 6.38 8.96 -11.97
C ASP A 147 5.10 9.00 -12.81
N ARG A 148 3.92 8.98 -12.17
CA ARG A 148 2.62 9.19 -12.83
C ARG A 148 2.53 10.55 -13.55
N THR A 149 2.96 11.64 -12.92
CA THR A 149 2.97 12.96 -13.58
C THR A 149 3.83 12.95 -14.84
N ARG A 150 5.00 12.30 -14.79
CA ARG A 150 5.90 12.19 -15.94
C ARG A 150 5.32 11.31 -17.05
N GLU A 151 4.69 10.19 -16.71
CA GLU A 151 4.02 9.30 -17.69
C GLU A 151 2.88 10.05 -18.40
N ASN A 152 2.02 10.75 -17.64
CA ASN A 152 0.93 11.56 -18.19
C ASN A 152 1.45 12.70 -19.10
N GLU A 153 2.54 13.38 -18.70
CA GLU A 153 3.17 14.41 -19.53
C GLU A 153 3.73 13.84 -20.84
N GLN A 154 4.29 12.63 -20.81
CA GLN A 154 4.80 11.96 -22.00
C GLN A 154 3.66 11.52 -22.93
N GLU A 155 2.57 10.97 -22.40
CA GLU A 155 1.39 10.60 -23.19
C GLU A 155 0.77 11.83 -23.89
N LEU A 156 0.58 12.93 -23.15
CA LEU A 156 0.07 14.19 -23.70
C LEU A 156 0.99 14.77 -24.79
N GLN A 157 2.30 14.63 -24.65
CA GLN A 157 3.26 15.03 -25.69
C GLN A 157 3.17 14.12 -26.92
N GLN A 158 2.96 12.82 -26.73
CA GLN A 158 2.84 11.84 -27.81
C GLN A 158 1.55 12.01 -28.59
N GLU A 159 0.42 12.29 -27.92
CA GLU A 159 -0.85 12.63 -28.55
C GLU A 159 -0.74 13.91 -29.38
N GLN A 160 -0.16 14.97 -28.82
CA GLN A 160 0.08 16.22 -29.56
C GLN A 160 1.00 16.03 -30.76
N GLN A 161 2.01 15.16 -30.67
CA GLN A 161 2.84 14.81 -31.82
C GLN A 161 2.05 14.04 -32.89
N ASN A 162 1.24 13.06 -32.49
CA ASN A 162 0.41 12.26 -33.39
C ASN A 162 -0.67 13.07 -34.11
N GLU A 163 -1.28 14.07 -33.45
CA GLU A 163 -2.22 14.99 -34.09
C GLU A 163 -1.53 15.89 -35.14
N ARG A 164 -0.32 16.37 -34.84
CA ARG A 164 0.47 17.18 -35.78
C ARG A 164 0.87 16.41 -37.04
N THR A 165 1.23 15.12 -36.92
CA THR A 165 1.53 14.25 -38.06
C THR A 165 0.28 13.85 -38.85
N ARG A 166 -0.87 13.63 -38.21
CA ARG A 166 -2.14 13.31 -38.89
C ARG A 166 -2.76 14.52 -39.61
N GLY A 167 -2.54 15.73 -39.11
CA GLY A 167 -3.02 16.97 -39.74
C GLY A 167 -2.32 17.35 -41.05
N HIS A 168 -1.10 16.87 -41.29
CA HIS A 168 -0.33 17.17 -42.52
C HIS A 168 -0.59 16.19 -43.68
N GLY A 169 -1.40 15.15 -43.49
CA GLY A 169 -1.63 14.10 -44.49
C GLY A 169 -2.88 14.27 -45.38
N ARG A 170 -3.71 15.29 -45.16
CA ARG A 170 -4.93 15.56 -45.96
C ARG A 170 -4.82 16.90 -46.66
N GLY A 171 -4.01 16.95 -47.70
CA GLY A 171 -3.82 18.15 -48.51
C GLY A 171 -3.11 17.87 -49.80
N ARG A 172 -3.62 16.92 -50.61
CA ARG A 172 -3.39 16.84 -52.06
C ARG A 172 -4.61 16.25 -52.74
#